data_AF-N4U704-F1
#
_entry.id   AF-N4U704-F1
#
_cell.length_a   1.000
_cell.length_b   1.000
_cell.length_c   1.000
_cell.angle_alpha   90.00
_cell.angle_beta   90.00
_cell.angle_gamma   90.00
#
_symmetry.space_group_name_H-M   'P 1'
#
loop_
_entity.id
_entity.type
_entity.pdbx_description
1 polymer ?
#
loop_
_entity_poly.entity_id
_entity_poly.type
_entity_poly.pdbx_seq_one_letter_code
_entity_poly.pdbx_strand_id
1 'polypeptide(L)'
;MELSATAFVPKPIRIVAIGAGISGIQFLKDATTRLPNISITVYDKNSQEGGTWAENRYPGCACDIPSHAYQYSWNPNPRWSRLYAEAAEILEYLKSPVTNFNLRRYIQFSTTCTGANWDENNSEWNVTLQRNETPNDEISVKCDVFIIAIGRLNNWKLPAIEGLDTFQGRVIHTANWPQGLDHHGKDIAVIGNVASSTQCLPGLHKDARSIGNFVRGPTWLVPHVHMIKKIGDPQALKALVPIDYKAGCRRFTPADKYIEALNTSNVELISTQIKQVEGNAIITTDDQRRTYDIIVCGTGFEPYAPRFPIKGRGTANLSDLWTMNGGYESYLAATVAGFPNSFVFNPPICPVNGSAYPGIERTSDYVIRVIDRLQKDRLRSVCVKQSAPRRFQPLGSITHARDGLGRTLLIMV
;
A
#
# COMPACT_ATOMS: atom_id res chain seq x y z
N MET A 1 33.46 40.43 -21.45
CA MET A 1 32.70 39.24 -21.90
C MET A 1 32.95 38.16 -20.86
N GLU A 2 32.07 38.03 -19.86
CA GLU A 2 32.17 36.96 -18.87
C GLU A 2 31.88 35.63 -19.57
N LEU A 3 32.86 34.74 -19.60
CA LEU A 3 32.68 33.36 -20.03
C LEU A 3 31.81 32.66 -18.97
N SER A 4 30.50 32.70 -19.16
CA SER A 4 29.58 31.80 -18.48
C SER A 4 30.01 30.37 -18.79
N ALA A 5 30.35 29.59 -17.75
CA ALA A 5 30.74 28.19 -17.87
C ALA A 5 29.52 27.32 -18.25
N THR A 6 29.02 27.46 -19.48
CA THR A 6 27.78 26.82 -19.96
C THR A 6 27.90 25.31 -20.16
N ALA A 7 29.13 24.78 -20.23
CA ALA A 7 29.36 23.35 -20.49
C ALA A 7 29.01 22.43 -19.29
N PHE A 8 28.88 22.97 -18.08
CA PHE A 8 28.69 22.16 -16.85
C PHE A 8 27.50 22.56 -15.99
N VAL A 9 26.66 23.53 -16.40
CA VAL A 9 25.47 23.90 -15.63
C VAL A 9 24.39 22.82 -15.84
N PRO A 10 23.97 22.11 -14.77
CA PRO A 10 22.91 21.10 -14.85
C PRO A 10 21.62 21.73 -15.39
N LYS A 11 20.98 21.09 -16.38
CA LYS A 11 19.70 21.55 -16.94
C LYS A 11 18.64 21.65 -15.83
N PRO A 12 17.80 22.70 -15.81
CA PRO A 12 16.64 22.74 -14.92
C PRO A 12 15.71 21.54 -15.13
N ILE A 13 15.26 20.90 -14.05
CA ILE A 13 14.27 19.82 -14.10
C ILE A 13 13.10 20.12 -13.17
N ARG A 14 11.88 20.05 -13.70
CA ARG A 14 10.63 20.08 -12.95
C ARG A 14 10.21 18.67 -12.58
N ILE A 15 9.94 18.42 -11.32
CA ILE A 15 9.57 17.12 -10.77
C ILE A 15 8.20 17.24 -10.09
N VAL A 16 7.28 16.34 -10.43
CA VAL A 16 6.04 16.15 -9.67
C VAL A 16 6.04 14.76 -9.10
N ALA A 17 5.79 14.66 -7.79
CA ALA A 17 5.62 13.38 -7.10
C ALA A 17 4.22 13.27 -6.50
N ILE A 18 3.61 12.09 -6.58
CA ILE A 18 2.32 11.81 -5.95
C ILE A 18 2.50 10.85 -4.78
N GLY A 19 2.15 11.33 -3.58
CA GLY A 19 2.24 10.61 -2.31
C GLY A 19 3.35 11.16 -1.41
N ALA A 20 2.98 11.53 -0.18
CA ALA A 20 3.81 11.97 0.94
C ALA A 20 3.86 10.89 2.05
N GLY A 21 3.81 9.61 1.65
CA GLY A 21 4.17 8.49 2.51
C GLY A 21 5.68 8.25 2.56
N ILE A 22 6.09 7.09 3.08
CA ILE A 22 7.51 6.73 3.27
C ILE A 22 8.34 6.92 1.99
N SER A 23 7.81 6.49 0.84
CA SER A 23 8.49 6.61 -0.45
C SER A 23 8.66 8.07 -0.92
N GLY A 24 7.60 8.87 -0.78
CA GLY A 24 7.62 10.28 -1.18
C GLY A 24 8.57 11.11 -0.33
N ILE A 25 8.56 10.89 0.99
CA ILE A 25 9.46 11.56 1.94
C ILE A 25 10.92 11.20 1.62
N GLN A 26 11.23 9.92 1.38
CA GLN A 26 12.57 9.48 0.98
C GLN A 26 13.04 10.22 -0.28
N PHE A 27 12.23 10.15 -1.34
CA PHE A 27 12.59 10.74 -2.63
C PHE A 27 12.77 12.25 -2.51
N LEU A 28 11.85 12.93 -1.82
CA LEU A 28 11.90 14.37 -1.64
C LEU A 28 13.17 14.79 -0.88
N LYS A 29 13.54 14.07 0.18
CA LYS A 29 14.80 14.32 0.91
C LYS A 29 16.01 14.14 0.00
N ASP A 30 16.07 13.05 -0.77
CA ASP A 30 17.22 12.81 -1.63
C ASP A 30 17.29 13.80 -2.80
N ALA A 31 16.17 14.12 -3.44
CA ALA A 31 16.12 15.06 -4.55
C ALA A 31 16.56 16.46 -4.11
N THR A 32 16.04 16.96 -2.99
CA THR A 32 16.34 18.32 -2.50
C THR A 32 17.76 18.45 -1.93
N THR A 33 18.40 17.36 -1.54
CA THR A 33 19.77 17.38 -0.98
C THR A 33 20.84 17.03 -2.00
N ARG A 34 20.49 16.34 -3.11
CA ARG A 34 21.48 15.78 -4.05
C ARG A 34 21.35 16.31 -5.47
N LEU A 35 20.21 16.83 -5.88
CA LEU A 35 20.01 17.35 -7.23
C LEU A 35 20.05 18.89 -7.24
N PRO A 36 20.98 19.49 -7.99
CA PRO A 36 20.97 20.94 -8.21
C PRO A 36 19.90 21.33 -9.22
N ASN A 37 19.47 22.60 -9.22
CA ASN A 37 18.61 23.18 -10.28
C ASN A 37 17.32 22.38 -10.56
N ILE A 38 16.61 21.97 -9.50
CA ILE A 38 15.30 21.33 -9.61
C ILE A 38 14.18 22.22 -9.07
N SER A 39 12.99 22.08 -9.64
CA SER A 39 11.73 22.51 -9.02
C SER A 39 10.94 21.25 -8.70
N ILE A 40 10.57 21.04 -7.45
CA ILE A 40 9.84 19.84 -7.02
C ILE A 40 8.60 20.19 -6.23
N THR A 41 7.49 19.54 -6.57
CA THR A 41 6.25 19.56 -5.78
C THR A 41 5.75 18.14 -5.56
N VAL A 42 5.45 17.81 -4.30
CA VAL A 42 4.80 16.58 -3.90
C VAL A 42 3.34 16.87 -3.62
N TYR A 43 2.43 16.10 -4.20
CA TYR A 43 1.00 16.19 -3.91
C TYR A 43 0.54 14.95 -3.16
N ASP A 44 -0.26 15.14 -2.11
CA ASP A 44 -0.92 14.04 -1.40
C ASP A 44 -2.38 14.39 -1.13
N LYS A 45 -3.26 13.39 -1.25
CA LYS A 45 -4.69 13.51 -0.98
C LYS A 45 -4.99 13.70 0.51
N ASN A 46 -4.09 13.22 1.37
CA ASN A 46 -4.21 13.30 2.82
C ASN A 46 -3.90 14.72 3.28
N SER A 47 -4.43 15.11 4.43
CA SER A 47 -4.18 16.43 5.04
C SER A 47 -2.83 16.53 5.76
N GLN A 48 -2.07 15.43 5.83
CA GLN A 48 -0.76 15.33 6.49
C GLN A 48 0.09 14.22 5.84
N GLU A 49 1.39 14.23 6.12
CA GLU A 49 2.34 13.19 5.72
C GLU A 49 2.04 11.84 6.40
N GLY A 50 2.64 10.78 5.86
CA GLY A 50 2.65 9.45 6.49
C GLY A 50 2.02 8.34 5.64
N GLY A 51 1.22 8.69 4.63
CA GLY A 51 0.61 7.75 3.70
C GLY A 51 -0.19 6.66 4.42
N THR A 52 0.24 5.40 4.32
CA THR A 52 -0.38 4.25 5.03
C THR A 52 -0.65 4.55 6.50
N TRP A 53 0.29 5.17 7.21
CA TRP A 53 0.17 5.44 8.65
C TRP A 53 -0.71 6.66 8.97
N ALA A 54 -0.95 7.52 7.97
CA ALA A 54 -1.93 8.60 8.08
C ALA A 54 -3.36 8.11 7.79
N GLU A 55 -3.54 7.05 7.02
CA GLU A 55 -4.87 6.53 6.62
C GLU A 55 -5.38 5.38 7.52
N ASN A 56 -4.50 4.45 7.90
CA ASN A 56 -4.88 3.27 8.67
C ASN A 56 -4.84 3.59 10.17
N ARG A 57 -6.02 3.86 10.75
CA ARG A 57 -6.18 4.31 12.14
C ARG A 57 -7.08 3.39 12.98
N TYR A 58 -7.32 2.17 12.49
CA TYR A 58 -8.14 1.21 13.22
C TYR A 58 -7.46 0.75 14.53
N PRO A 59 -8.23 0.39 15.57
CA PRO A 59 -7.69 -0.09 16.84
C PRO A 59 -6.70 -1.24 16.65
N GLY A 60 -5.55 -1.18 17.32
CA GLY A 60 -4.52 -2.23 17.23
C GLY A 60 -3.67 -2.22 15.95
N CYS A 61 -3.86 -1.26 15.04
CA CYS A 61 -3.02 -1.13 13.84
C CYS A 61 -1.54 -0.95 14.23
N ALA A 62 -0.69 -1.87 13.79
CA ALA A 62 0.73 -1.90 14.13
C ALA A 62 1.58 -2.48 13.01
N CYS A 63 2.88 -2.16 13.01
CA CYS A 63 3.84 -2.80 12.13
C CYS A 63 4.19 -4.20 12.65
N ASP A 64 4.31 -5.17 11.76
CA ASP A 64 4.77 -6.52 12.04
C ASP A 64 6.31 -6.68 11.87
N ILE A 65 7.01 -5.58 11.59
CA ILE A 65 8.47 -5.50 11.52
C ILE A 65 9.00 -4.82 12.78
N PRO A 66 10.10 -5.31 13.38
CA PRO A 66 10.73 -4.64 14.51
C PRO A 66 10.97 -3.15 14.22
N SER A 67 10.58 -2.25 15.12
CA SER A 67 10.60 -0.80 14.94
C SER A 67 11.99 -0.29 14.51
N HIS A 68 13.06 -0.86 15.08
CA HIS A 68 14.44 -0.52 14.74
C HIS A 68 14.84 -0.90 13.30
N ALA A 69 14.12 -1.83 12.66
CA ALA A 69 14.25 -2.22 11.26
C ALA A 69 13.19 -1.55 10.35
N TYR A 70 12.20 -0.87 10.93
CA TYR A 70 11.12 -0.18 10.21
C TYR A 70 11.26 1.35 10.30
N GLN A 71 12.42 1.85 9.87
CA GLN A 71 12.78 3.27 9.87
C GLN A 71 13.79 3.55 8.75
N TYR A 72 14.04 4.84 8.49
CA TYR A 72 15.06 5.27 7.55
C TYR A 72 16.44 5.00 8.14
N SER A 73 17.36 4.47 7.32
CA SER A 73 18.74 4.22 7.75
C SER A 73 19.47 5.52 8.11
N TRP A 74 19.08 6.63 7.47
CA TRP A 74 19.65 7.98 7.67
C TRP A 74 18.89 8.83 8.69
N ASN A 75 17.80 8.33 9.28
CA ASN A 75 17.04 9.03 10.34
C ASN A 75 16.54 8.02 11.39
N PRO A 76 17.44 7.35 12.13
CA PRO A 76 17.06 6.37 13.14
C PRO A 76 16.38 7.05 14.34
N ASN A 77 15.39 6.38 14.91
CA ASN A 77 14.76 6.72 16.18
C ASN A 77 15.19 5.69 17.26
N PRO A 78 16.01 6.08 18.26
CA PRO A 78 16.41 5.17 19.34
C PRO A 78 15.36 5.06 20.46
N ARG A 79 14.25 5.80 20.37
CA ARG A 79 13.24 5.93 21.44
C ARG A 79 11.91 5.24 21.11
N TRP A 80 11.93 4.22 20.26
CA TRP A 80 10.73 3.42 20.02
C TRP A 80 10.19 2.82 21.33
N SER A 81 8.90 2.99 21.59
CA SER A 81 8.24 2.58 22.83
C SER A 81 8.15 1.06 23.00
N ARG A 82 8.25 0.33 21.89
CA ARG A 82 8.02 -1.12 21.80
C ARG A 82 8.71 -1.72 20.58
N LEU A 83 8.89 -3.04 20.61
CA LEU A 83 9.50 -3.79 19.50
C LEU A 83 8.68 -3.66 18.20
N TYR A 84 7.35 -3.62 18.28
CA TYR A 84 6.44 -3.50 17.13
C TYR A 84 5.54 -2.27 17.31
N ALA A 85 5.96 -1.12 16.78
CA ALA A 85 5.26 0.15 16.99
C ALA A 85 3.85 0.17 16.40
N GLU A 86 2.95 0.85 17.10
CA GLU A 86 1.59 1.12 16.63
C GLU A 86 1.59 2.27 15.61
N ALA A 87 0.53 2.33 14.80
CA ALA A 87 0.40 3.25 13.68
C ALA A 87 0.63 4.72 14.08
N ALA A 88 0.12 5.14 15.24
CA ALA A 88 0.27 6.52 15.72
C ALA A 88 1.74 6.90 16.00
N GLU A 89 2.52 5.99 16.59
CA GLU A 89 3.94 6.24 16.87
C GLU A 89 4.76 6.29 15.57
N ILE A 90 4.44 5.43 14.60
CA ILE A 90 5.09 5.44 13.29
C ILE A 90 4.74 6.72 12.52
N LEU A 91 3.48 7.14 12.56
CA LEU A 91 3.06 8.41 11.97
C LEU A 91 3.83 9.59 12.57
N GLU A 92 3.97 9.64 13.90
CA GLU A 92 4.74 10.68 14.58
C GLU A 92 6.22 10.65 14.18
N TYR A 93 6.81 9.46 14.09
CA TYR A 93 8.17 9.28 13.57
C TYR A 93 8.33 9.87 12.15
N LEU A 94 7.33 9.71 11.27
CA LEU A 94 7.41 10.22 9.88
C LEU A 94 7.33 11.76 9.78
N LYS A 95 6.83 12.45 10.80
CA LYS A 95 6.87 13.93 10.86
C LYS A 95 8.28 14.47 11.10
N SER A 96 9.11 13.71 11.82
CA SER A 96 10.50 14.08 12.15
C SER A 96 11.35 14.36 10.89
N PRO A 97 11.50 13.46 9.90
CA PRO A 97 12.28 13.75 8.71
C PRO A 97 11.69 14.89 7.86
N VAL A 98 10.36 15.04 7.83
CA VAL A 98 9.71 16.16 7.12
C VAL A 98 10.10 17.50 7.75
N THR A 99 10.17 17.56 9.08
CA THR A 99 10.58 18.76 9.83
C THR A 99 12.09 19.00 9.73
N ASN A 100 12.91 17.99 10.04
CA ASN A 100 14.37 18.12 10.14
C ASN A 100 15.02 18.52 8.82
N PHE A 101 14.46 18.09 7.69
CA PHE A 101 14.95 18.45 6.36
C PHE A 101 14.15 19.58 5.70
N ASN A 102 13.23 20.21 6.44
CA ASN A 102 12.37 21.29 5.95
C ASN A 102 11.64 20.93 4.64
N LEU A 103 11.10 19.71 4.58
CA LEU A 103 10.48 19.14 3.38
C LEU A 103 9.05 19.65 3.18
N ARG A 104 8.37 20.08 4.25
CA ARG A 104 6.97 20.50 4.25
C ARG A 104 6.63 21.54 3.18
N ARG A 105 7.57 22.45 2.87
CA ARG A 105 7.43 23.51 1.86
C ARG A 105 7.27 23.01 0.42
N TYR A 106 7.65 21.75 0.15
CA TYR A 106 7.49 21.13 -1.17
C TYR A 106 6.23 20.27 -1.26
N ILE A 107 5.46 20.13 -0.17
CA ILE A 107 4.30 19.23 -0.12
C ILE A 107 3.01 20.03 -0.14
N GLN A 108 2.13 19.70 -1.08
CA GLN A 108 0.75 20.18 -1.14
C GLN A 108 -0.18 19.04 -0.71
N PHE A 109 -0.74 19.19 0.49
CA PHE A 109 -1.72 18.27 1.04
C PHE A 109 -3.12 18.55 0.49
N SER A 110 -4.07 17.67 0.84
CA SER A 110 -5.47 17.77 0.43
C SER A 110 -5.64 17.97 -1.08
N THR A 111 -4.73 17.39 -1.87
CA THR A 111 -4.69 17.52 -3.32
C THR A 111 -4.58 16.13 -3.95
N THR A 112 -5.67 15.68 -4.54
CA THR A 112 -5.79 14.35 -5.15
C THR A 112 -5.33 14.39 -6.60
N CYS A 113 -4.46 13.47 -6.99
CA CYS A 113 -4.16 13.24 -8.41
C CYS A 113 -5.27 12.40 -9.05
N THR A 114 -5.84 12.89 -10.15
CA THR A 114 -6.92 12.24 -10.89
C THR A 114 -6.47 11.69 -12.24
N GLY A 115 -5.27 12.05 -12.70
CA GLY A 115 -4.69 11.48 -13.91
C GLY A 115 -3.27 11.97 -14.18
N ALA A 116 -2.55 11.24 -15.03
CA ALA A 116 -1.28 11.71 -15.59
C ALA A 116 -1.11 11.20 -17.02
N ASN A 117 -0.67 12.05 -17.95
CA ASN A 117 -0.42 11.68 -19.33
C ASN A 117 0.92 12.22 -19.84
N TRP A 118 1.66 11.35 -20.53
CA TRP A 118 2.88 11.72 -21.23
C TRP A 118 2.56 12.49 -22.52
N ASP A 119 3.28 13.59 -22.73
CA ASP A 119 3.29 14.36 -23.98
C ASP A 119 4.59 14.09 -24.73
N GLU A 120 4.50 13.34 -25.83
CA GLU A 120 5.66 12.95 -26.64
C GLU A 120 6.34 14.14 -27.31
N ASN A 121 5.56 15.15 -27.74
CA ASN A 121 6.09 16.31 -28.47
C ASN A 121 6.95 17.19 -27.57
N ASN A 122 6.50 17.38 -26.33
CA ASN A 122 7.18 18.21 -25.35
C ASN A 122 8.14 17.44 -24.44
N SER A 123 8.07 16.10 -24.46
CA SER A 123 8.83 15.22 -23.56
C SER A 123 8.59 15.55 -22.07
N GLU A 124 7.33 15.76 -21.71
CA GLU A 124 6.90 16.11 -20.35
C GLU A 124 5.63 15.35 -19.96
N TRP A 125 5.35 15.30 -18.67
CA TRP A 125 4.10 14.80 -18.11
C TRP A 125 3.14 15.95 -17.83
N ASN A 126 1.87 15.77 -18.21
CA ASN A 126 0.77 16.56 -17.71
C ASN A 126 0.11 15.77 -16.57
N VAL A 127 0.07 16.34 -15.37
CA VAL A 127 -0.52 15.73 -14.18
C VAL A 127 -1.77 16.50 -13.80
N THR A 128 -2.87 15.79 -13.68
CA THR A 128 -4.18 16.33 -13.36
C THR A 128 -4.47 16.14 -11.88
N LEU A 129 -4.83 17.24 -11.22
CA LEU A 129 -5.00 17.36 -9.78
C LEU A 129 -6.35 17.97 -9.45
N GLN A 130 -6.86 17.65 -8.27
CA GLN A 130 -8.12 18.16 -7.72
C GLN A 130 -7.90 18.49 -6.25
N ARG A 131 -8.20 19.71 -5.84
CA ARG A 131 -8.14 20.09 -4.41
C ARG A 131 -9.40 19.59 -3.70
N ASN A 132 -9.24 19.05 -2.49
CA ASN A 132 -10.37 18.51 -1.74
C ASN A 132 -11.40 19.59 -1.37
N GLU A 133 -10.97 20.85 -1.20
CA GLU A 133 -11.83 21.99 -0.89
C GLU A 133 -12.61 22.51 -2.10
N THR A 134 -12.09 22.31 -3.31
CA THR A 134 -12.70 22.73 -4.57
C THR A 134 -12.77 21.56 -5.55
N PRO A 135 -13.60 20.54 -5.30
CA PRO A 135 -13.62 19.33 -6.11
C PRO A 135 -13.98 19.58 -7.58
N ASN A 136 -14.67 20.66 -7.91
CA ASN A 136 -15.04 20.95 -9.29
C ASN A 136 -13.91 21.62 -10.10
N ASP A 137 -12.82 22.03 -9.43
CA ASP A 137 -11.72 22.75 -10.05
C ASP A 137 -10.54 21.81 -10.30
N GLU A 138 -10.40 21.41 -11.56
CA GLU A 138 -9.28 20.62 -12.03
C GLU A 138 -8.06 21.51 -12.31
N ILE A 139 -6.90 21.11 -11.80
CA ILE A 139 -5.62 21.80 -11.99
C ILE A 139 -4.69 20.87 -12.77
N SER A 140 -4.12 21.36 -13.87
CA SER A 140 -3.09 20.64 -14.61
C SER A 140 -1.72 21.24 -14.34
N VAL A 141 -0.75 20.38 -14.00
CA VAL A 141 0.66 20.77 -13.79
C VAL A 141 1.58 19.97 -14.71
N LYS A 142 2.57 20.65 -15.27
CA LYS A 142 3.55 20.06 -16.20
C LYS A 142 4.87 19.76 -15.49
N CYS A 143 5.47 18.60 -15.74
CA CYS A 143 6.77 18.25 -15.21
C CYS A 143 7.62 17.42 -16.18
N ASP A 144 8.94 17.52 -16.06
CA ASP A 144 9.87 16.76 -16.89
C ASP A 144 10.02 15.33 -16.35
N VAL A 145 9.90 15.15 -15.03
CA VAL A 145 9.99 13.86 -14.32
C VAL A 145 8.76 13.66 -13.44
N PHE A 146 8.16 12.47 -13.52
CA PHE A 146 6.99 12.08 -12.73
C PHE A 146 7.32 10.94 -11.75
N ILE A 147 6.98 11.11 -10.48
CA ILE A 147 7.30 10.15 -9.42
C ILE A 147 6.01 9.59 -8.84
N ILE A 148 5.86 8.28 -8.92
CA ILE A 148 4.69 7.54 -8.45
C ILE A 148 5.03 6.90 -7.10
N ALA A 149 4.62 7.58 -6.02
CA ALA A 149 4.84 7.17 -4.63
C ALA A 149 3.51 6.90 -3.88
N ILE A 150 2.49 6.43 -4.62
CA ILE A 150 1.11 6.25 -4.13
C ILE A 150 0.90 5.05 -3.19
N GLY A 151 1.91 4.19 -3.04
CA GLY A 151 1.86 2.99 -2.21
C GLY A 151 1.08 1.84 -2.85
N ARG A 152 1.60 0.61 -2.68
CA ARG A 152 0.98 -0.60 -3.28
C ARG A 152 -0.26 -1.12 -2.55
N LEU A 153 -0.49 -0.70 -1.30
CA LEU A 153 -1.61 -1.11 -0.43
C LEU A 153 -2.41 0.13 -0.03
N ASN A 154 -3.08 0.75 -1.00
CA ASN A 154 -3.86 1.97 -0.77
C ASN A 154 -5.20 2.00 -1.52
N ASN A 155 -5.39 1.15 -2.54
CA ASN A 155 -6.64 1.00 -3.26
C ASN A 155 -7.51 -0.08 -2.60
N TRP A 156 -8.41 0.32 -1.69
CA TRP A 156 -9.33 -0.57 -0.99
C TRP A 156 -10.75 -0.46 -1.56
N LYS A 157 -11.54 -1.52 -1.40
CA LYS A 157 -12.97 -1.56 -1.77
C LYS A 157 -13.75 -2.32 -0.70
N LEU A 158 -15.00 -1.95 -0.53
CA LEU A 158 -15.94 -2.76 0.26
C LEU A 158 -16.19 -4.09 -0.48
N PRO A 159 -16.42 -5.20 0.24
CA PRO A 159 -16.75 -6.46 -0.39
C PRO A 159 -18.10 -6.36 -1.11
N ALA A 160 -18.20 -7.02 -2.26
CA ALA A 160 -19.46 -7.14 -3.01
C ALA A 160 -20.38 -8.16 -2.33
N ILE A 161 -21.06 -7.72 -1.26
CA ILE A 161 -22.08 -8.48 -0.54
C ILE A 161 -23.43 -7.84 -0.85
N GLU A 162 -24.39 -8.65 -1.27
CA GLU A 162 -25.75 -8.19 -1.54
C GLU A 162 -26.36 -7.50 -0.31
N GLY A 163 -26.93 -6.31 -0.50
CA GLY A 163 -27.58 -5.51 0.55
C GLY A 163 -26.64 -4.75 1.50
N LEU A 164 -25.32 -4.88 1.36
CA LEU A 164 -24.34 -4.21 2.26
C LEU A 164 -24.44 -2.68 2.21
N ASP A 165 -24.75 -2.12 1.06
CA ASP A 165 -24.96 -0.68 0.83
C ASP A 165 -26.24 -0.15 1.51
N THR A 166 -27.20 -1.04 1.79
CA THR A 166 -28.46 -0.74 2.49
C THR A 166 -28.46 -1.09 3.98
N PHE A 167 -27.31 -1.51 4.52
CA PHE A 167 -27.17 -1.81 5.94
C PHE A 167 -27.55 -0.60 6.79
N GLN A 168 -28.43 -0.80 7.78
CA GLN A 168 -28.97 0.29 8.60
C GLN A 168 -27.99 0.78 9.68
N GLY A 169 -26.97 -0.01 10.00
CA GLY A 169 -25.88 0.37 10.89
C GLY A 169 -24.71 1.03 10.15
N ARG A 170 -23.51 0.95 10.72
CA ARG A 170 -22.31 1.53 10.11
C ARG A 170 -21.47 0.48 9.38
N VAL A 171 -21.16 0.70 8.10
CA VAL A 171 -20.15 -0.08 7.35
C VAL A 171 -18.84 0.71 7.27
N ILE A 172 -17.72 0.07 7.59
CA ILE A 172 -16.39 0.71 7.66
C ILE A 172 -15.35 -0.21 7.03
N HIS A 173 -14.48 0.34 6.19
CA HIS A 173 -13.26 -0.36 5.80
C HIS A 173 -12.10 0.04 6.73
N THR A 174 -11.27 -0.92 7.15
CA THR A 174 -10.12 -0.67 8.05
C THR A 174 -9.17 0.42 7.54
N ALA A 175 -8.97 0.52 6.23
CA ALA A 175 -8.13 1.54 5.60
C ALA A 175 -8.75 2.95 5.49
N ASN A 176 -9.99 3.13 5.94
CA ASN A 176 -10.69 4.42 5.98
C ASN A 176 -11.46 4.54 7.30
N TRP A 177 -10.72 4.39 8.39
CA TRP A 177 -11.29 4.36 9.73
C TRP A 177 -11.74 5.77 10.16
N PRO A 178 -13.03 5.98 10.52
CA PRO A 178 -13.51 7.29 10.92
C PRO A 178 -12.91 7.71 12.25
N GLN A 179 -12.52 8.98 12.34
CA GLN A 179 -12.02 9.56 13.59
C GLN A 179 -13.16 9.59 14.63
N GLY A 180 -12.86 9.14 15.86
CA GLY A 180 -13.81 9.19 16.97
C GLY A 180 -14.97 8.18 16.88
N LEU A 181 -14.82 7.08 16.14
CA LEU A 181 -15.82 6.01 16.14
C LEU A 181 -16.00 5.43 17.55
N ASP A 182 -17.19 5.64 18.12
CA ASP A 182 -17.60 4.96 19.34
C ASP A 182 -18.10 3.54 19.02
N HIS A 183 -17.44 2.56 19.61
CA HIS A 183 -17.76 1.14 19.46
C HIS A 183 -18.10 0.49 20.82
N HIS A 184 -18.18 1.28 21.89
CA HIS A 184 -18.47 0.79 23.23
C HIS A 184 -19.90 0.21 23.31
N GLY A 185 -20.02 -1.01 23.82
CA GLY A 185 -21.29 -1.72 23.98
C GLY A 185 -22.01 -2.07 22.67
N LYS A 186 -21.31 -2.01 21.52
CA LYS A 186 -21.87 -2.33 20.20
C LYS A 186 -21.69 -3.79 19.83
N ASP A 187 -22.60 -4.32 19.02
CA ASP A 187 -22.41 -5.59 18.32
C ASP A 187 -21.68 -5.33 17.00
N ILE A 188 -20.54 -6.00 16.78
CA ILE A 188 -19.65 -5.70 15.65
C ILE A 188 -19.39 -6.94 14.81
N ALA A 189 -19.66 -6.87 13.51
CA ALA A 189 -19.20 -7.86 12.56
C ALA A 189 -17.80 -7.49 12.05
N VAL A 190 -16.81 -8.37 12.19
CA VAL A 190 -15.49 -8.21 11.58
C VAL A 190 -15.37 -9.19 10.41
N ILE A 191 -15.28 -8.68 9.19
CA ILE A 191 -15.13 -9.49 7.98
C ILE A 191 -13.64 -9.62 7.62
N GLY A 192 -13.14 -10.84 7.59
CA GLY A 192 -11.76 -11.20 7.26
C GLY A 192 -10.93 -11.70 8.44
N ASN A 193 -9.80 -12.35 8.14
CA ASN A 193 -8.85 -12.95 9.09
C ASN A 193 -7.39 -12.79 8.66
N VAL A 194 -7.09 -11.69 7.95
CA VAL A 194 -5.72 -11.31 7.57
C VAL A 194 -5.22 -10.16 8.45
N ALA A 195 -4.06 -9.58 8.12
CA ALA A 195 -3.39 -8.56 8.95
C ALA A 195 -4.32 -7.50 9.56
N SER A 196 -5.14 -6.81 8.76
CA SER A 196 -6.03 -5.77 9.30
C SER A 196 -7.06 -6.30 10.29
N SER A 197 -7.77 -7.38 9.96
CA SER A 197 -8.83 -7.93 10.84
C SER A 197 -8.25 -8.53 12.13
N THR A 198 -7.13 -9.24 12.02
CA THR A 198 -6.46 -9.88 13.17
C THR A 198 -5.84 -8.87 14.13
N GLN A 199 -5.48 -7.69 13.65
CA GLN A 199 -5.07 -6.57 14.52
C GLN A 199 -6.28 -5.80 15.08
N CYS A 200 -7.31 -5.58 14.25
CA CYS A 200 -8.49 -4.80 14.60
C CYS A 200 -9.37 -5.46 15.66
N LEU A 201 -9.66 -6.75 15.51
CA LEU A 201 -10.54 -7.48 16.43
C LEU A 201 -10.06 -7.42 17.89
N PRO A 202 -8.77 -7.69 18.20
CA PRO A 202 -8.22 -7.50 19.54
C PRO A 202 -8.35 -6.08 20.10
N GLY A 203 -8.33 -5.07 19.23
CA GLY A 203 -8.53 -3.69 19.62
C GLY A 203 -9.98 -3.34 19.94
N LEU A 204 -10.94 -4.05 19.34
CA LEU A 204 -12.37 -3.81 19.48
C LEU A 204 -13.04 -4.63 20.59
N HIS A 205 -12.64 -5.90 20.79
CA HIS A 205 -13.39 -6.85 21.62
C HIS A 205 -13.47 -6.47 23.11
N LYS A 206 -12.58 -5.57 23.56
CA LYS A 206 -12.52 -5.13 24.96
C LYS A 206 -13.72 -4.25 25.34
N ASP A 207 -14.17 -3.42 24.40
CA ASP A 207 -15.22 -2.44 24.63
C ASP A 207 -16.53 -2.81 23.90
N ALA A 208 -16.49 -3.73 22.94
CA ALA A 208 -17.67 -4.22 22.22
C ALA A 208 -18.55 -5.14 23.08
N ARG A 209 -19.88 -5.09 22.88
CA ARG A 209 -20.83 -6.03 23.51
C ARG A 209 -20.65 -7.44 22.97
N SER A 210 -20.57 -7.59 21.65
CA SER A 210 -20.27 -8.86 20.99
C SER A 210 -19.55 -8.62 19.66
N ILE A 211 -18.77 -9.62 19.22
CA ILE A 211 -18.10 -9.61 17.92
C ILE A 211 -18.37 -10.92 17.18
N GLY A 212 -18.89 -10.81 15.95
CA GLY A 212 -18.91 -11.92 15.00
C GLY A 212 -17.78 -11.78 13.99
N ASN A 213 -16.81 -12.69 13.99
CA ASN A 213 -15.71 -12.67 13.04
C ASN A 213 -15.95 -13.64 11.88
N PHE A 214 -16.27 -13.07 10.72
CA PHE A 214 -16.55 -13.81 9.48
C PHE A 214 -15.25 -14.14 8.73
N VAL A 215 -14.96 -15.43 8.60
CA VAL A 215 -13.73 -15.93 7.96
C VAL A 215 -14.06 -16.76 6.72
N ARG A 216 -13.46 -16.40 5.58
CA ARG A 216 -13.73 -17.09 4.29
C ARG A 216 -12.82 -18.29 4.06
N GLY A 217 -11.62 -18.28 4.62
CA GLY A 217 -10.65 -19.35 4.42
C GLY A 217 -9.43 -19.22 5.33
N PRO A 218 -8.59 -20.25 5.35
CA PRO A 218 -7.52 -20.34 6.33
C PRO A 218 -6.34 -19.39 6.01
N THR A 219 -5.67 -18.92 7.07
CA THR A 219 -4.54 -17.97 7.01
C THR A 219 -3.38 -18.46 7.87
N TRP A 220 -2.14 -18.40 7.36
CA TRP A 220 -0.94 -18.66 8.18
C TRP A 220 -0.74 -17.54 9.19
N LEU A 221 -1.28 -17.74 10.39
CA LEU A 221 -1.01 -16.85 11.50
C LEU A 221 0.18 -17.39 12.34
N VAL A 222 0.94 -16.48 12.93
CA VAL A 222 2.12 -16.81 13.75
C VAL A 222 1.99 -16.29 15.18
N PRO A 223 2.56 -16.99 16.17
CA PRO A 223 3.30 -18.27 16.09
C PRO A 223 2.39 -19.51 15.92
N HIS A 224 2.57 -20.25 14.82
CA HIS A 224 1.65 -21.30 14.35
C HIS A 224 1.49 -22.50 15.33
N VAL A 225 2.59 -23.01 15.89
CA VAL A 225 2.54 -24.17 16.82
C VAL A 225 1.87 -23.79 18.15
N HIS A 226 1.99 -22.53 18.56
CA HIS A 226 1.33 -22.02 19.76
C HIS A 226 -0.17 -21.82 19.54
N MET A 227 -0.57 -21.42 18.33
CA MET A 227 -1.98 -21.27 17.96
C MET A 227 -2.77 -22.56 18.13
N ILE A 228 -2.27 -23.66 17.58
CA ILE A 228 -3.00 -24.94 17.57
C ILE A 228 -3.30 -25.40 18.99
N LYS A 229 -2.41 -25.09 19.95
CA LYS A 229 -2.58 -25.42 21.37
C LYS A 229 -3.53 -24.47 22.10
N LYS A 230 -3.63 -23.22 21.65
CA LYS A 230 -4.41 -22.17 22.33
C LYS A 230 -5.86 -22.06 21.84
N ILE A 231 -6.17 -22.44 20.60
CA ILE A 231 -7.55 -22.43 20.10
C ILE A 231 -8.24 -23.69 20.62
N GLY A 232 -9.16 -23.52 21.58
CA GLY A 232 -9.90 -24.63 22.17
C GLY A 232 -11.00 -25.20 21.28
N ASP A 233 -11.51 -24.40 20.34
CA ASP A 233 -12.59 -24.79 19.43
C ASP A 233 -12.06 -25.54 18.18
N PRO A 234 -12.42 -26.82 17.99
CA PRO A 234 -12.04 -27.58 16.80
C PRO A 234 -12.55 -26.99 15.48
N GLN A 235 -13.70 -26.31 15.49
CA GLN A 235 -14.23 -25.67 14.28
C GLN A 235 -13.39 -24.46 13.89
N ALA A 236 -13.01 -23.62 14.85
CA ALA A 236 -12.06 -22.54 14.64
C ALA A 236 -10.71 -23.00 14.11
N LEU A 237 -10.15 -24.10 14.64
CA LEU A 237 -8.91 -24.69 14.11
C LEU A 237 -9.05 -25.06 12.63
N LYS A 238 -10.14 -25.77 12.28
CA LYS A 238 -10.40 -26.16 10.89
C LYS A 238 -10.56 -24.97 9.95
N ALA A 239 -11.18 -23.88 10.43
CA ALA A 239 -11.40 -22.68 9.63
C ALA A 239 -10.14 -21.83 9.43
N LEU A 240 -9.20 -21.84 10.39
CA LEU A 240 -8.05 -20.94 10.40
C LEU A 240 -6.75 -21.58 9.89
N VAL A 241 -6.56 -22.89 10.06
CA VAL A 241 -5.30 -23.57 9.74
C VAL A 241 -5.21 -23.91 8.25
N PRO A 242 -4.20 -23.39 7.50
CA PRO A 242 -4.07 -23.70 6.08
C PRO A 242 -3.64 -25.14 5.82
N ILE A 243 -4.34 -25.79 4.89
CA ILE A 243 -3.98 -27.12 4.36
C ILE A 243 -3.56 -27.07 2.88
N ASP A 244 -4.03 -26.05 2.14
CA ASP A 244 -3.89 -26.01 0.67
C ASP A 244 -2.70 -25.19 0.16
N TYR A 245 -1.95 -24.53 1.05
CA TYR A 245 -0.77 -23.76 0.66
C TYR A 245 0.29 -23.73 1.75
N LYS A 246 1.56 -23.73 1.34
CA LYS A 246 2.71 -23.84 2.24
C LYS A 246 2.97 -22.53 2.99
N ALA A 247 3.60 -22.65 4.16
CA ALA A 247 4.11 -21.51 4.91
C ALA A 247 5.07 -20.68 4.05
N GLY A 248 4.99 -19.35 4.15
CA GLY A 248 5.80 -18.42 3.36
C GLY A 248 5.25 -18.07 1.96
N CYS A 249 4.27 -18.82 1.43
CA CYS A 249 3.60 -18.44 0.17
C CYS A 249 2.74 -17.16 0.30
N ARG A 250 2.40 -16.78 1.54
CA ARG A 250 1.77 -15.52 1.90
C ARG A 250 2.53 -14.91 3.08
N ARG A 251 2.41 -13.60 3.27
CA ARG A 251 2.99 -12.90 4.42
C ARG A 251 2.43 -13.49 5.71
N PHE A 252 3.32 -13.79 6.66
CA PHE A 252 2.90 -14.20 8.00
C PHE A 252 2.14 -13.09 8.69
N THR A 253 1.10 -13.47 9.44
CA THR A 253 0.28 -12.53 10.22
C THR A 253 0.46 -12.83 11.71
N PRO A 254 1.20 -11.99 12.47
CA PRO A 254 1.27 -12.12 13.92
C PRO A 254 -0.13 -11.98 14.53
N ALA A 255 -0.55 -12.95 15.35
CA ALA A 255 -1.94 -13.06 15.78
C ALA A 255 -2.14 -13.50 17.23
N ASP A 256 -1.14 -13.36 18.11
CA ASP A 256 -1.24 -13.77 19.52
C ASP A 256 -2.50 -13.21 20.21
N LYS A 257 -2.71 -11.88 20.09
CA LYS A 257 -3.87 -11.21 20.68
C LYS A 257 -5.20 -11.61 20.03
N TYR A 258 -5.16 -11.96 18.74
CA TYR A 258 -6.35 -12.42 18.01
C TYR A 258 -6.80 -13.79 18.52
N ILE A 259 -5.86 -14.72 18.71
CA ILE A 259 -6.15 -16.04 19.28
C ILE A 259 -6.69 -15.91 20.69
N GLU A 260 -6.12 -15.01 21.49
CA GLU A 260 -6.61 -14.74 22.85
C GLU A 260 -8.04 -14.19 22.83
N ALA A 261 -8.35 -13.28 21.92
CA ALA A 261 -9.70 -12.74 21.75
C ALA A 261 -10.71 -13.82 21.30
N LEU A 262 -10.32 -14.76 20.43
CA LEU A 262 -11.19 -15.86 20.00
C LEU A 262 -11.65 -16.78 21.14
N ASN A 263 -10.91 -16.83 22.25
CA ASN A 263 -11.26 -17.63 23.43
C ASN A 263 -12.13 -16.88 24.45
N THR A 264 -12.57 -15.66 24.13
CA THR A 264 -13.47 -14.88 24.99
C THR A 264 -14.93 -15.13 24.66
N SER A 265 -15.81 -15.01 25.65
CA SER A 265 -17.24 -15.34 25.49
C SER A 265 -18.00 -14.38 24.59
N ASN A 266 -17.47 -13.18 24.32
CA ASN A 266 -18.11 -12.17 23.48
C ASN A 266 -17.63 -12.21 22.01
N VAL A 267 -16.82 -13.20 21.62
CA VAL A 267 -16.33 -13.35 20.24
C VAL A 267 -16.78 -14.69 19.66
N GLU A 268 -17.53 -14.65 18.55
CA GLU A 268 -17.93 -15.82 17.76
C GLU A 268 -17.12 -15.86 16.46
N LEU A 269 -16.43 -16.97 16.17
CA LEU A 269 -15.83 -17.20 14.85
C LEU A 269 -16.85 -17.84 13.92
N ILE A 270 -17.12 -17.20 12.78
CA ILE A 270 -18.14 -17.63 11.82
C ILE A 270 -17.45 -17.99 10.50
N SER A 271 -17.37 -19.29 10.20
CA SER A 271 -16.81 -19.78 8.93
C SER A 271 -17.87 -20.01 7.84
N THR A 272 -19.15 -19.89 8.17
CA THR A 272 -20.22 -19.97 7.17
C THR A 272 -20.19 -18.73 6.26
N GLN A 273 -20.32 -18.95 4.95
CA GLN A 273 -20.29 -17.88 3.97
C GLN A 273 -21.46 -16.90 4.19
N ILE A 274 -21.18 -15.61 4.04
CA ILE A 274 -22.21 -14.56 4.02
C ILE A 274 -23.00 -14.68 2.69
N LYS A 275 -24.32 -14.79 2.80
CA LYS A 275 -25.27 -14.79 1.68
C LYS A 275 -25.63 -13.35 1.30
N GLN A 276 -26.18 -12.58 2.25
CA GLN A 276 -26.60 -11.20 2.05
C GLN A 276 -26.71 -10.43 3.36
N VAL A 277 -26.98 -9.13 3.27
CA VAL A 277 -27.28 -8.23 4.38
C VAL A 277 -28.70 -7.70 4.23
N GLU A 278 -29.47 -7.69 5.32
CA GLU A 278 -30.84 -7.17 5.37
C GLU A 278 -31.08 -6.35 6.64
N GLY A 279 -31.37 -5.06 6.49
CA GLY A 279 -31.54 -4.16 7.62
C GLY A 279 -30.26 -4.09 8.45
N ASN A 280 -30.30 -4.54 9.71
CA ASN A 280 -29.13 -4.65 10.59
C ASN A 280 -28.55 -6.07 10.68
N ALA A 281 -28.98 -7.01 9.84
CA ALA A 281 -28.56 -8.40 9.95
C ALA A 281 -27.66 -8.86 8.81
N ILE A 282 -26.65 -9.65 9.15
CA ILE A 282 -25.91 -10.49 8.21
C ILE A 282 -26.59 -11.86 8.20
N ILE A 283 -26.90 -12.35 7.00
CA ILE A 283 -27.48 -13.68 6.76
C ILE A 283 -26.41 -14.56 6.13
N THR A 284 -26.15 -15.71 6.74
CA THR A 284 -25.21 -16.71 6.21
C THR A 284 -25.92 -17.76 5.34
N THR A 285 -25.17 -18.57 4.60
CA THR A 285 -25.73 -19.57 3.66
C THR A 285 -26.47 -20.73 4.32
N ASP A 286 -26.35 -20.88 5.64
CA ASP A 286 -27.15 -21.78 6.49
C ASP A 286 -28.42 -21.10 7.03
N ASP A 287 -28.79 -19.95 6.45
CA ASP A 287 -29.94 -19.10 6.80
C ASP A 287 -29.94 -18.59 8.26
N GLN A 288 -28.79 -18.64 8.95
CA GLN A 288 -28.62 -18.01 10.26
C GLN A 288 -28.58 -16.49 10.12
N ARG A 289 -29.36 -15.81 10.96
CA ARG A 289 -29.49 -14.35 10.99
C ARG A 289 -28.82 -13.80 12.24
N ARG A 290 -27.85 -12.90 12.07
CA ARG A 290 -27.12 -12.23 13.17
C ARG A 290 -27.18 -10.72 13.00
N THR A 291 -27.61 -9.99 14.03
CA THR A 291 -27.72 -8.53 13.99
C THR A 291 -26.46 -7.85 14.52
N TYR A 292 -26.06 -6.76 13.88
CA TYR A 292 -24.90 -5.97 14.27
C TYR A 292 -25.20 -4.47 14.16
N ASP A 293 -24.52 -3.66 14.97
CA ASP A 293 -24.53 -2.21 14.87
C ASP A 293 -23.49 -1.70 13.86
N ILE A 294 -22.37 -2.42 13.74
CA ILE A 294 -21.21 -2.01 12.92
C ILE A 294 -20.69 -3.22 12.14
N ILE A 295 -20.39 -3.02 10.85
CA ILE A 295 -19.65 -3.96 10.01
C ILE A 295 -18.27 -3.36 9.71
N VAL A 296 -17.22 -4.06 10.13
CA VAL A 296 -15.81 -3.73 9.86
C VAL A 296 -15.28 -4.66 8.77
N CYS A 297 -14.93 -4.09 7.63
CA CYS A 297 -14.31 -4.80 6.51
C CYS A 297 -12.78 -4.71 6.60
N GLY A 298 -12.14 -5.83 6.94
CA GLY A 298 -10.69 -6.03 6.80
C GLY A 298 -10.36 -6.81 5.52
N THR A 299 -10.97 -6.40 4.40
CA THR A 299 -10.95 -7.12 3.12
C THR A 299 -9.71 -6.86 2.27
N GLY A 300 -8.78 -6.04 2.77
CA GLY A 300 -7.48 -5.79 2.15
C GLY A 300 -7.51 -4.72 1.06
N PHE A 301 -6.68 -4.90 0.04
CA PHE A 301 -6.45 -3.91 -1.02
C PHE A 301 -6.31 -4.62 -2.36
N GLU A 302 -6.61 -3.92 -3.45
CA GLU A 302 -6.15 -4.28 -4.80
C GLU A 302 -4.68 -3.88 -4.92
N PRO A 303 -3.75 -4.86 -4.94
CA PRO A 303 -2.33 -4.54 -4.95
C PRO A 303 -1.92 -3.96 -6.30
N TYR A 304 -1.03 -2.97 -6.28
CA TYR A 304 -0.39 -2.34 -7.43
C TYR A 304 -1.30 -1.50 -8.35
N ALA A 305 -2.57 -1.85 -8.52
CA ALA A 305 -3.50 -1.11 -9.37
C ALA A 305 -3.51 0.39 -8.99
N PRO A 306 -3.14 1.30 -9.91
CA PRO A 306 -3.18 2.72 -9.65
C PRO A 306 -4.65 3.17 -9.55
N ARG A 307 -4.92 4.15 -8.68
CA ARG A 307 -6.28 4.67 -8.43
C ARG A 307 -6.81 5.61 -9.50
N PHE A 308 -5.93 6.03 -10.40
CA PHE A 308 -6.21 6.97 -11.47
C PHE A 308 -5.43 6.55 -12.71
N PRO A 309 -5.92 6.90 -13.92
CA PRO A 309 -5.23 6.58 -15.15
C PRO A 309 -3.87 7.25 -15.23
N ILE A 310 -2.84 6.47 -15.52
CA ILE A 310 -1.49 6.96 -15.80
C ILE A 310 -1.14 6.46 -17.20
N LYS A 311 -1.12 7.37 -18.16
CA LYS A 311 -1.00 7.07 -19.59
C LYS A 311 0.41 7.42 -20.07
N GLY A 312 1.13 6.41 -20.53
CA GLY A 312 2.45 6.54 -21.12
C GLY A 312 2.38 6.80 -22.63
N ARG A 313 3.40 6.37 -23.36
CA ARG A 313 3.47 6.49 -24.81
C ARG A 313 2.43 5.60 -25.50
N GLY A 314 1.77 6.14 -26.53
CA GLY A 314 0.81 5.40 -27.35
C GLY A 314 -0.43 5.00 -26.54
N THR A 315 -0.77 3.72 -26.54
CA THR A 315 -1.93 3.17 -25.80
C THR A 315 -1.58 2.67 -24.39
N ALA A 316 -0.33 2.88 -23.93
CA ALA A 316 0.11 2.36 -22.64
C ALA A 316 -0.60 3.05 -21.47
N ASN A 317 -1.16 2.26 -20.57
CA ASN A 317 -1.79 2.71 -19.34
C ASN A 317 -1.43 1.77 -18.18
N LEU A 318 -0.96 2.30 -17.06
CA LEU A 318 -0.52 1.48 -15.92
C LEU A 318 -1.65 0.63 -15.35
N SER A 319 -2.89 1.14 -15.36
CA SER A 319 -4.06 0.39 -14.89
C SER A 319 -4.31 -0.89 -15.67
N ASP A 320 -3.89 -0.95 -16.94
CA ASP A 320 -4.08 -2.12 -17.80
C ASP A 320 -2.91 -3.12 -17.64
N LEU A 321 -1.69 -2.60 -17.42
CA LEU A 321 -0.46 -3.39 -17.27
C LEU A 321 -0.34 -4.08 -15.90
N TRP A 322 -0.85 -3.46 -14.83
CA TRP A 322 -0.77 -4.02 -13.48
C TRP A 322 -2.04 -4.73 -13.06
N THR A 323 -2.44 -5.68 -13.90
CA THR A 323 -3.55 -6.60 -13.67
C THR A 323 -3.06 -8.04 -13.82
N MET A 324 -3.89 -9.01 -13.41
CA MET A 324 -3.62 -10.43 -13.67
C MET A 324 -3.36 -10.72 -15.15
N ASN A 325 -4.06 -10.01 -16.05
CA ASN A 325 -3.91 -10.17 -17.49
C ASN A 325 -2.77 -9.32 -18.08
N GLY A 326 -2.37 -8.24 -17.39
CA GLY A 326 -1.32 -7.32 -17.81
C GLY A 326 0.11 -7.75 -17.47
N GLY A 327 0.27 -8.80 -16.65
CA GLY A 327 1.57 -9.42 -16.38
C GLY A 327 2.40 -8.78 -15.27
N TYR A 328 1.91 -7.71 -14.63
CA TYR A 328 2.56 -7.08 -13.46
C TYR A 328 4.04 -6.74 -13.72
N GLU A 329 4.34 -6.10 -14.85
CA GLU A 329 5.72 -5.84 -15.24
C GLU A 329 6.30 -4.58 -14.59
N SER A 330 7.56 -4.66 -14.17
CA SER A 330 8.43 -3.52 -13.87
C SER A 330 9.89 -3.85 -14.19
N TYR A 331 10.72 -2.83 -14.38
CA TYR A 331 12.16 -2.97 -14.59
C TYR A 331 12.94 -2.32 -13.45
N LEU A 332 13.89 -3.09 -12.90
CA LEU A 332 14.69 -2.72 -11.73
C LEU A 332 13.86 -2.25 -10.52
N ALA A 333 12.60 -2.72 -10.41
CA ALA A 333 11.66 -2.31 -9.38
C ALA A 333 11.49 -0.79 -9.24
N ALA A 334 11.68 -0.04 -10.33
CA ALA A 334 11.67 1.42 -10.33
C ALA A 334 11.04 2.06 -11.58
N THR A 335 10.90 1.33 -12.68
CA THR A 335 10.47 1.88 -13.98
C THR A 335 9.56 0.91 -14.73
N VAL A 336 8.81 1.42 -15.72
CA VAL A 336 7.91 0.64 -16.58
C VAL A 336 8.16 1.00 -18.03
N ALA A 337 8.21 0.00 -18.91
CA ALA A 337 8.39 0.24 -20.34
C ALA A 337 7.19 1.01 -20.92
N GLY A 338 7.46 1.99 -21.78
CA GLY A 338 6.43 2.88 -22.32
C GLY A 338 6.07 4.07 -21.42
N PHE A 339 6.73 4.26 -20.29
CA PHE A 339 6.52 5.39 -19.37
C PHE A 339 7.80 6.23 -19.23
N PRO A 340 8.11 7.11 -20.21
CA PRO A 340 9.33 7.90 -20.18
C PRO A 340 9.38 8.83 -18.96
N ASN A 341 10.57 9.05 -18.40
CA ASN A 341 10.81 9.93 -17.24
C ASN A 341 9.90 9.68 -16.03
N SER A 342 9.28 8.50 -15.94
CA SER A 342 8.42 8.12 -14.83
C SER A 342 9.10 7.06 -13.99
N PHE A 343 9.05 7.24 -12.67
CA PHE A 343 9.64 6.31 -11.71
C PHE A 343 8.62 5.93 -10.64
N VAL A 344 8.59 4.66 -10.28
CA VAL A 344 7.61 4.08 -9.36
C VAL A 344 8.32 3.53 -8.15
N PHE A 345 7.78 3.82 -6.97
CA PHE A 345 8.19 3.17 -5.73
C PHE A 345 7.30 1.97 -5.41
N ASN A 346 7.94 0.86 -5.03
CA ASN A 346 7.28 -0.42 -4.75
C ASN A 346 6.33 -0.93 -5.86
N PRO A 347 6.74 -0.91 -7.16
CA PRO A 347 5.97 -1.52 -8.24
C PRO A 347 5.91 -3.05 -8.07
N PRO A 348 5.16 -3.78 -8.90
CA PRO A 348 5.29 -5.24 -8.95
C PRO A 348 6.75 -5.70 -9.09
N ILE A 349 7.07 -6.88 -8.55
CA ILE A 349 8.42 -7.49 -8.58
C ILE A 349 9.45 -6.72 -7.72
N CYS A 350 9.03 -5.71 -6.94
CA CYS A 350 9.92 -5.10 -5.95
C CYS A 350 10.26 -6.07 -4.80
N PRO A 351 11.53 -6.12 -4.35
CA PRO A 351 11.94 -6.97 -3.24
C PRO A 351 11.48 -6.33 -1.92
N VAL A 352 10.31 -6.74 -1.44
CA VAL A 352 9.83 -6.42 -0.09
C VAL A 352 9.80 -7.70 0.73
N ASN A 353 10.93 -8.01 1.36
CA ASN A 353 11.03 -9.08 2.35
C ASN A 353 11.29 -8.47 3.73
N GLY A 354 10.25 -8.43 4.56
CA GLY A 354 10.29 -7.69 5.83
C GLY A 354 10.05 -6.19 5.66
N SER A 355 11.07 -5.37 5.90
CA SER A 355 10.99 -3.92 5.85
C SER A 355 10.97 -3.38 4.41
N ALA A 356 10.13 -2.38 4.15
CA ALA A 356 10.09 -1.70 2.85
C ALA A 356 11.16 -0.60 2.70
N TYR A 357 11.75 -0.13 3.80
CA TYR A 357 12.70 0.98 3.80
C TYR A 357 13.95 0.74 2.93
N PRO A 358 14.63 -0.43 3.02
CA PRO A 358 15.81 -0.66 2.18
C PRO A 358 15.51 -0.60 0.68
N GLY A 359 14.38 -1.18 0.25
CA GLY A 359 13.95 -1.12 -1.15
C GLY A 359 13.66 0.32 -1.58
N ILE A 360 12.93 1.07 -0.75
CA ILE A 360 12.60 2.48 -1.00
C ILE A 360 13.87 3.35 -1.12
N GLU A 361 14.84 3.20 -0.21
CA GLU A 361 16.10 3.94 -0.24
C GLU A 361 16.91 3.64 -1.51
N ARG A 362 16.97 2.36 -1.93
CA ARG A 362 17.68 1.95 -3.15
C ARG A 362 16.98 2.41 -4.42
N THR A 363 15.65 2.37 -4.46
CA THR A 363 14.88 2.94 -5.56
C THR A 363 15.14 4.44 -5.65
N SER A 364 15.10 5.17 -4.53
CA SER A 364 15.39 6.61 -4.52
C SER A 364 16.79 6.90 -5.05
N ASP A 365 17.82 6.21 -4.54
CA ASP A 365 19.20 6.39 -5.01
C ASP A 365 19.34 6.16 -6.52
N TYR A 366 18.73 5.09 -7.04
CA TYR A 366 18.70 4.81 -8.47
C TYR A 366 18.05 5.96 -9.26
N VAL A 367 16.88 6.43 -8.82
CA VAL A 367 16.16 7.54 -9.49
C VAL A 367 17.00 8.81 -9.50
N ILE A 368 17.63 9.18 -8.38
CA ILE A 368 18.50 10.37 -8.32
C ILE A 368 19.66 10.27 -9.33
N ARG A 369 20.30 9.10 -9.44
CA ARG A 369 21.40 8.90 -10.40
C ARG A 369 20.91 9.03 -11.85
N VAL A 370 19.70 8.58 -12.15
CA VAL A 370 19.11 8.75 -13.49
C VAL A 370 18.80 10.22 -13.76
N ILE A 371 18.20 10.94 -12.81
CA ILE A 371 17.89 12.37 -12.97
C ILE A 371 19.18 13.20 -13.11
N ASP A 372 20.22 12.91 -12.33
CA ASP A 372 21.54 13.55 -12.46
C ASP A 372 22.11 13.40 -13.89
N ARG A 373 21.96 12.22 -14.51
CA ARG A 373 22.35 12.01 -15.91
C ARG A 373 21.46 12.76 -16.89
N LEU A 374 20.13 12.81 -16.66
CA LEU A 374 19.23 13.65 -17.47
C LEU A 374 19.68 15.12 -17.47
N GLN A 375 20.17 15.64 -16.33
CA GLN A 375 20.67 17.01 -16.22
C GLN A 375 22.01 17.23 -16.93
N LYS A 376 23.00 16.37 -16.64
CA LYS A 376 24.39 16.53 -17.11
C LYS A 376 24.52 16.25 -18.60
N ASP A 377 23.85 15.21 -19.08
CA ASP A 377 23.85 14.83 -20.50
C ASP A 377 22.79 15.61 -21.30
N ARG A 378 22.01 16.46 -20.63
CA ARG A 378 20.95 17.30 -21.21
C ARG A 378 19.93 16.49 -22.02
N LEU A 379 19.63 15.28 -21.56
CA LEU A 379 18.68 14.39 -22.22
C LEU A 379 17.25 14.92 -22.07
N ARG A 380 16.41 14.67 -23.08
CA ARG A 380 14.97 14.99 -23.02
C ARG A 380 14.20 13.93 -22.26
N SER A 381 14.48 12.67 -22.54
CA SER A 381 13.79 11.56 -21.90
C SER A 381 14.62 10.29 -21.80
N VAL A 382 14.26 9.46 -20.82
CA VAL A 382 14.73 8.09 -20.64
C VAL A 382 13.53 7.18 -20.51
N CYS A 383 13.54 6.04 -21.21
CA CYS A 383 12.47 5.06 -21.17
C CYS A 383 13.04 3.66 -21.31
N VAL A 384 12.48 2.71 -20.55
CA VAL A 384 12.85 1.31 -20.64
C VAL A 384 12.37 0.74 -21.97
N LYS A 385 13.23 -0.01 -22.66
CA LYS A 385 12.86 -0.73 -23.88
C LYS A 385 11.83 -1.82 -23.56
N GLN A 386 10.83 -2.02 -24.40
CA GLN A 386 9.79 -3.04 -24.22
C GLN A 386 10.35 -4.48 -24.06
N SER A 387 11.54 -4.74 -24.60
CA SER A 387 12.21 -6.04 -24.49
C SER A 387 12.96 -6.27 -23.18
N ALA A 388 13.19 -5.22 -22.37
CA ALA A 388 13.98 -5.31 -21.15
C ALA A 388 13.23 -5.91 -19.93
N PRO A 389 11.94 -5.58 -19.66
CA PRO A 389 11.21 -6.19 -18.55
C PRO A 389 11.12 -7.73 -18.65
N ARG A 390 10.88 -8.26 -19.86
CA ARG A 390 10.84 -9.72 -20.10
C ARG A 390 12.16 -10.43 -19.79
N ARG A 391 13.30 -9.73 -19.89
CA ARG A 391 14.62 -10.27 -19.52
C ARG A 391 14.96 -10.07 -18.04
N PHE A 392 14.31 -9.10 -17.39
CA PHE A 392 14.53 -8.76 -15.99
C PHE A 392 13.62 -9.51 -15.04
N GLN A 393 12.51 -10.09 -15.53
CA GLN A 393 11.77 -11.09 -14.77
C GLN A 393 12.76 -12.18 -14.36
N PRO A 394 13.04 -12.37 -13.07
CA PRO A 394 13.84 -13.51 -12.66
C PRO A 394 13.15 -14.77 -13.18
N LEU A 395 13.94 -15.79 -13.51
CA LEU A 395 13.46 -17.16 -13.84
C LEU A 395 12.52 -17.78 -12.77
N GLY A 396 12.17 -17.04 -11.71
CA GLY A 396 11.18 -17.36 -10.69
C GLY A 396 9.81 -16.69 -10.86
N SER A 397 9.48 -16.01 -11.97
CA SER A 397 8.08 -15.76 -12.35
C SER A 397 7.46 -17.08 -12.82
N ILE A 398 7.18 -17.97 -11.88
CA ILE A 398 6.29 -19.11 -12.09
C ILE A 398 4.88 -18.51 -12.27
N THR A 399 4.57 -18.05 -13.48
CA THR A 399 3.30 -18.48 -14.04
C THR A 399 3.36 -20.00 -14.08
N HIS A 400 2.26 -20.69 -13.82
CA HIS A 400 2.15 -22.14 -14.02
C HIS A 400 2.30 -22.46 -15.52
N ALA A 401 3.51 -22.32 -16.07
CA ALA A 401 3.88 -22.82 -17.37
C ALA A 401 4.30 -24.28 -17.16
N ARG A 402 3.36 -25.19 -17.43
CA ARG A 402 3.69 -26.59 -17.65
C ARG A 402 4.54 -26.66 -18.91
N ASP A 403 5.65 -27.40 -18.87
CA ASP A 403 6.31 -27.80 -20.11
C ASP A 403 5.41 -28.79 -20.88
N GLY A 404 5.67 -28.98 -22.18
CA GLY A 404 4.91 -29.88 -23.04
C GLY A 404 4.95 -31.36 -22.63
N LEU A 405 5.57 -31.70 -21.49
CA LEU A 405 5.69 -33.04 -20.92
C LEU A 405 5.19 -33.12 -19.46
N GLY A 406 4.66 -32.03 -18.88
CA GLY A 406 3.91 -32.05 -17.62
C GLY A 406 4.71 -32.28 -16.34
N ARG A 407 6.01 -31.93 -16.30
CA ARG A 407 6.83 -32.11 -15.08
C ARG A 407 7.15 -30.78 -14.40
N THR A 408 7.07 -30.75 -13.07
CA THR A 408 7.40 -29.57 -12.24
C THR A 408 8.85 -29.67 -11.78
N LEU A 409 9.70 -28.70 -12.14
CA LEU A 409 11.05 -28.55 -11.59
C LEU A 409 11.06 -27.46 -10.51
N LEU A 410 11.56 -27.81 -9.33
CA LEU A 410 11.81 -26.89 -8.22
C LEU A 410 13.33 -26.63 -8.18
N ILE A 411 13.77 -25.39 -8.41
CA ILE A 411 15.13 -24.97 -8.07
C ILE A 411 15.00 -23.80 -7.11
N MET A 412 15.44 -24.02 -5.87
CA MET A 412 15.48 -23.01 -4.81
C MET A 412 16.63 -22.03 -5.05
N VAL A 413 16.36 -20.75 -4.83
CA VAL A 413 17.35 -19.78 -4.31
C VAL A 413 16.71 -19.07 -3.13
#